data_AF-A0A7V8CXL5-F1
#
_entry.id   AF-A0A7V8CXL5-F1
#
_cell.length_a   1.000
_cell.length_b   1.000
_cell.length_c   1.000
_cell.angle_alpha   90.00
_cell.angle_beta   90.00
_cell.angle_gamma   90.00
#
_symmetry.space_group_name_H-M   'P 1'
#
loop_
_entity.id
_entity.type
_entity.pdbx_description
1 polymer ?
#
loop_
_entity_poly.entity_id
_entity_poly.type
_entity_poly.pdbx_seq_one_letter_code
_entity_poly.pdbx_strand_id
1 'polypeptide(L)' 'MSAVEIDSLIIRLLPKVLADRDLGDGRIFTKLHLNHLWALSCMYAGECYDEELLAQRVPYHLPPQVQMVREVGT' A
#
# COMPACT_ATOMS: atom_id res chain seq x y z
N MET A 1 16.62 4.85 2.24
CA MET A 1 15.76 5.12 1.06
C MET A 1 15.21 6.54 1.08
N SER A 2 15.13 7.18 -0.08
CA SER A 2 14.46 8.47 -0.33
C SER A 2 12.95 8.28 -0.53
N ALA A 3 12.18 9.36 -0.35
CA ALA A 3 10.73 9.35 -0.60
C ALA A 3 10.35 8.94 -2.04
N VAL A 4 11.26 9.10 -3.00
CA VAL A 4 11.10 8.72 -4.42
C VAL A 4 11.18 7.20 -4.62
N GLU A 5 12.04 6.52 -3.84
CA GLU A 5 12.17 5.07 -3.90
C GLU A 5 10.92 4.38 -3.34
N ILE A 6 10.33 4.95 -2.28
CA ILE A 6 9.07 4.47 -1.70
C ILE A 6 7.92 4.63 -2.71
N ASP A 7 7.80 5.79 -3.37
CA ASP A 7 6.77 6.00 -4.40
C ASP A 7 6.89 4.98 -5.54
N SER A 8 8.12 4.71 -5.97
CA SER A 8 8.39 3.74 -7.03
C SER A 8 7.95 2.32 -6.64
N LEU A 9 8.17 1.93 -5.37
CA LEU A 9 7.68 0.66 -4.84
C LEU A 9 6.15 0.61 -4.78
N ILE A 10 5.51 1.68 -4.28
CA ILE A 10 4.05 1.77 -4.22
C ILE A 10 3.45 1.61 -5.63
N ILE A 11 3.91 2.39 -6.60
CA ILE A 11 3.41 2.35 -7.99
C ILE A 11 3.55 0.94 -8.57
N ARG A 12 4.65 0.25 -8.28
CA ARG A 12 4.94 -1.09 -8.80
C ARG A 12 4.11 -2.19 -8.14
N LEU A 13 3.86 -2.08 -6.83
CA LEU A 13 3.30 -3.18 -6.03
C LEU A 13 1.80 -3.01 -5.77
N LEU A 14 1.29 -1.79 -5.73
CA LEU A 14 -0.12 -1.49 -5.48
C LEU A 14 -1.08 -2.20 -6.44
N PRO A 15 -0.82 -2.28 -7.77
CA PRO A 15 -1.70 -3.04 -8.68
C PRO A 15 -1.78 -4.54 -8.35
N LYS A 16 -0.68 -5.12 -7.83
CA LYS A 16 -0.66 -6.53 -7.43
C LYS A 16 -1.47 -6.76 -6.16
N VAL A 17 -1.34 -5.86 -5.19
CA VAL A 17 -2.10 -5.88 -3.94
C VAL A 17 -3.60 -5.71 -4.20
N LEU A 18 -3.98 -4.79 -5.10
CA LEU A 18 -5.40 -4.57 -5.45
C LEU A 18 -6.00 -5.71 -6.29
N ALA A 19 -5.16 -6.48 -7.01
CA ALA A 19 -5.61 -7.62 -7.80
C ALA A 19 -5.67 -8.93 -6.99
N ASP A 20 -5.16 -8.92 -5.75
CA ASP A 20 -5.17 -10.09 -4.88
C ASP A 20 -6.58 -10.32 -4.32
N ARG A 21 -7.19 -11.43 -4.76
CA ARG A 21 -8.56 -11.82 -4.38
C ARG A 21 -8.65 -12.22 -2.91
N ASP A 22 -7.54 -12.60 -2.28
CA ASP A 22 -7.51 -12.94 -0.87
C ASP A 22 -7.56 -11.67 0.01
N LEU A 23 -7.25 -10.51 -0.56
CA LEU A 23 -7.32 -9.20 0.11
C LEU A 23 -8.65 -8.47 -0.11
N GLY A 24 -9.35 -8.77 -1.21
CA GLY A 24 -10.68 -8.24 -1.49
C GLY A 24 -11.00 -8.14 -2.98
N ASP A 25 -11.91 -7.23 -3.33
CA ASP A 25 -12.34 -6.97 -4.71
C ASP A 25 -11.56 -5.84 -5.41
N GLY A 26 -10.54 -5.30 -4.74
CA GLY A 26 -9.71 -4.20 -5.23
C GLY A 26 -10.40 -2.84 -5.28
N ARG A 27 -11.64 -2.71 -4.81
CA ARG A 27 -12.39 -1.42 -4.78
C ARG A 27 -12.17 -0.65 -3.50
N ILE A 28 -11.79 -1.35 -2.43
CA ILE A 28 -11.59 -0.79 -1.11
C ILE A 28 -10.17 -1.11 -0.65
N PHE A 29 -9.37 -0.09 -0.38
CA PHE A 29 -8.06 -0.23 0.22
C PHE A 29 -8.18 -0.21 1.75
N THR A 30 -7.83 -1.32 2.38
CA THR A 30 -7.93 -1.53 3.83
C THR A 30 -6.55 -1.64 4.49
N LYS A 31 -6.50 -1.69 5.82
CA LYS A 31 -5.26 -1.96 6.57
C LYS A 31 -4.60 -3.28 6.18
N LEU A 32 -5.38 -4.30 5.82
CA LEU A 32 -4.82 -5.57 5.34
C LEU A 32 -4.04 -5.38 4.03
N HIS A 33 -4.55 -4.55 3.11
CA HIS A 33 -3.83 -4.20 1.88
C HIS A 33 -2.55 -3.42 2.17
N LEU A 34 -2.59 -2.49 3.14
CA LEU A 34 -1.41 -1.74 3.58
C LEU A 34 -0.32 -2.67 4.13
N ASN A 35 -0.69 -3.60 5.02
CA ASN A 35 0.24 -4.56 5.60
C ASN A 35 0.85 -5.47 4.54
N HIS A 36 0.04 -5.93 3.58
CA HIS A 36 0.52 -6.75 2.48
C HIS A 36 1.47 -5.97 1.57
N LEU A 37 1.14 -4.71 1.24
CA LEU A 37 2.00 -3.82 0.48
C LEU A 37 3.34 -3.59 1.18
N TRP A 38 3.31 -3.36 2.50
CA TRP A 38 4.52 -3.20 3.32
C TRP A 38 5.39 -4.45 3.28
N ALA A 39 4.80 -5.63 3.52
CA ALA A 39 5.52 -6.90 3.50
C ALA A 39 6.16 -7.19 2.12
N LEU A 40 5.41 -6.99 1.02
CA LEU A 40 5.95 -7.14 -0.33
C LEU A 40 7.10 -6.19 -0.60
N SER A 41 6.99 -4.96 -0.13
CA SER A 41 8.01 -3.94 -0.35
C SER A 41 9.27 -4.21 0.47
N CYS A 42 9.14 -4.69 1.72
CA CYS A 42 10.27 -5.21 2.50
C CYS A 42 11.00 -6.33 1.74
N MET A 43 10.24 -7.29 1.20
CA MET A 43 10.82 -8.40 0.45
C MET A 43 11.52 -7.93 -0.85
N TYR A 44 10.97 -6.93 -1.54
CA TYR A 44 11.55 -6.39 -2.76
C TYR A 44 12.80 -5.53 -2.54
N ALA A 45 12.80 -4.71 -1.48
CA ALA A 45 13.92 -3.83 -1.16
C ALA A 45 15.05 -4.56 -0.43
N GLY A 46 14.77 -5.70 0.20
CA GLY A 46 15.72 -6.40 1.07
C GLY A 46 15.89 -5.76 2.44
N GLU A 47 15.15 -4.69 2.72
CA GLU A 47 15.07 -4.00 4.00
C GLU A 47 13.63 -3.53 4.26
N CYS A 48 13.23 -3.47 5.54
CA CYS A 48 11.94 -2.90 5.92
C CYS A 48 12.06 -1.40 6.22
N TYR A 49 11.02 -0.68 5.82
CA TYR A 49 10.90 0.76 6.06
C TYR A 49 9.70 1.04 6.97
N ASP A 50 9.54 2.30 7.36
CA ASP A 50 8.46 2.73 8.24
C ASP A 50 7.08 2.53 7.60
N GLU A 51 6.23 1.73 8.25
CA GLU A 51 4.86 1.46 7.84
C GLU A 51 4.01 2.74 7.83
N GLU A 52 4.24 3.67 8.77
CA GLU A 52 3.50 4.93 8.82
C GLU A 52 3.83 5.82 7.62
N LEU A 53 5.10 5.82 7.20
CA LEU A 53 5.53 6.54 6.00
C LEU A 53 4.86 5.95 4.74
N LEU A 54 4.68 4.63 4.68
CA LEU A 54 3.90 3.99 3.61
C LEU A 54 2.45 4.46 3.62
N ALA A 55 1.82 4.41 4.79
CA ALA A 55 0.41 4.74 4.98
C ALA A 55 0.10 6.18 4.56
N GLN A 56 1.03 7.11 4.80
CA GLN A 56 0.91 8.50 4.38
C GLN A 56 1.05 8.68 2.86
N ARG A 57 1.80 7.81 2.19
CA ARG A 57 2.14 7.95 0.76
C ARG A 57 1.16 7.22 -0.16
N VAL A 58 0.63 6.08 0.26
CA VAL A 58 -0.35 5.28 -0.50
C VAL A 58 -1.54 6.09 -1.03
N PRO A 59 -2.19 7.01 -0.26
CA PRO A 59 -3.34 7.77 -0.74
C PRO A 59 -3.08 8.55 -2.03
N TYR A 60 -1.85 8.99 -2.27
CA TYR A 60 -1.47 9.75 -3.46
C TYR A 60 -1.33 8.89 -4.73
N HIS A 61 -1.24 7.56 -4.56
CA HIS A 61 -1.04 6.60 -5.64
C HIS A 61 -2.25 5.69 -5.87
N LEU A 62 -3.30 5.81 -5.05
CA LEU A 62 -4.52 5.03 -5.23
C LEU A 62 -5.23 5.44 -6.53
N PRO A 63 -5.72 4.46 -7.31
CA PRO A 63 -6.59 4.78 -8.44
C PRO A 63 -7.85 5.53 -7.97
N PRO A 64 -8.38 6.48 -8.76
CA PRO A 64 -9.53 7.31 -8.36
C PRO A 64 -10.78 6.53 -7.93
N GLN A 65 -10.95 5.32 -8.46
CA GLN A 65 -12.06 4.42 -8.15
C GLN A 65 -11.90 3.62 -6.85
N VAL A 66 -10.70 3.65 -6.23
CA VAL A 66 -10.42 2.89 -5.00
C VAL A 66 -10.65 3.79 -3.79
N GLN A 67 -11.54 3.35 -2.90
CA GLN A 67 -11.80 4.05 -1.65
C GLN A 67 -10.85 3.55 -0.57
N MET A 68 -10.19 4.46 0.13
CA MET A 68 -9.40 4.10 1.31
C MET A 68 -10.28 4.11 2.54
N VAL A 69 -10.32 2.98 3.26
CA VAL A 69 -10.96 2.94 4.58
C VAL A 69 -10.11 3.77 5.52
N ARG A 70 -10.64 4.92 5.95
CA ARG A 70 -10.15 5.56 7.17
C ARG A 70 -10.66 4.72 8.31
N GLU A 71 -9.77 3.99 9.00
CA GLU A 71 -10.14 3.44 10.31
C GLU A 71 -10.59 4.64 11.15
N VAL A 72 -11.90 4.69 11.47
CA VAL A 72 -12.43 5.65 12.41
C VAL A 72 -11.76 5.29 13.73
N GLY A 73 -10.75 6.06 14.12
CA GLY A 73 -10.10 5.92 15.41
C GLY A 73 -11.18 6.03 16.49
N THR A 74 -11.41 4.93 17.18
CA THR A 74 -12.04 4.92 18.51
C THR A 74 -10.98 5.22 19.55
#